data_AF-A0A842NAM2-F1
#
_entry.id   AF-A0A842NAM2-F1
#
_cell.length_a   1.000
_cell.length_b   1.000
_cell.length_c   1.000
_cell.angle_alpha   90.00
_cell.angle_beta   90.00
_cell.angle_gamma   90.00
#
_symmetry.space_group_name_H-M   'P 1'
#
loop_
_entity.id
_entity.type
_entity.pdbx_description
1 polymer ?
#
loop_
_entity_poly.entity_id
_entity_poly.type
_entity_poly.pdbx_seq_one_letter_code
_entity_poly.pdbx_strand_id
1 'polypeptide(L)'
;MNNQKANSDAVPDYPKAFVEGCLVIFIDEKGKRNVWGREANPLTAQETAEEIEQGLRSIRHARRRLVEAIETTIRELGEVDIPEGLLIESICEAYWSIQMKLPGLVESLVEADSNR
;
A
#
# COMPACT_ATOMS: atom_id res chain seq x y z
N MET A 1 -15.53 38.42 12.80
CA MET A 1 -16.54 37.40 12.48
C MET A 1 -16.09 36.65 11.24
N ASN A 2 -15.75 35.38 11.46
CA ASN A 2 -15.75 34.19 10.57
C ASN A 2 -15.08 34.29 9.19
N ASN A 3 -13.90 33.68 9.01
CA ASN A 3 -13.64 32.23 8.76
C ASN A 3 -13.97 31.88 7.29
N GLN A 4 -13.07 31.43 6.40
CA GLN A 4 -11.93 30.53 6.55
C GLN A 4 -10.82 30.83 5.53
N LYS A 5 -9.58 30.71 6.00
CA LYS A 5 -8.37 30.49 5.22
C LYS A 5 -8.13 28.96 5.16
N ALA A 6 -7.54 28.50 4.06
CA ALA A 6 -6.98 27.15 3.82
C ALA A 6 -8.03 26.05 3.51
N ASN A 7 -7.82 25.15 2.55
CA ASN A 7 -6.63 24.32 2.44
C ASN A 7 -6.36 23.81 1.02
N SER A 8 -5.09 23.95 0.63
CA SER A 8 -4.27 23.15 -0.29
C SER A 8 -4.88 22.63 -1.59
N ASP A 9 -4.14 22.87 -2.69
CA ASP A 9 -3.82 21.86 -3.70
C ASP A 9 -3.32 20.57 -3.03
N ALA A 10 -4.19 19.88 -2.28
CA ALA A 10 -3.92 18.61 -1.66
C ALA A 10 -3.81 17.62 -2.81
N VAL A 11 -2.59 17.44 -3.29
CA VAL A 11 -2.20 16.24 -4.02
C VAL A 11 -2.82 15.07 -3.25
N PRO A 12 -3.72 14.28 -3.86
CA PRO A 12 -4.41 13.24 -3.12
C PRO A 12 -3.38 12.29 -2.52
N ASP A 13 -3.56 11.93 -1.25
CA ASP A 13 -2.69 10.95 -0.60
C ASP A 13 -3.10 9.56 -1.10
N TYR A 14 -2.58 9.18 -2.27
CA TYR A 14 -2.86 7.90 -2.91
C TYR A 14 -2.15 6.76 -2.17
N PRO A 15 -2.70 5.54 -2.15
CA PRO A 15 -4.02 5.15 -2.65
C PRO A 15 -5.16 5.69 -1.78
N LYS A 16 -6.31 5.96 -2.40
CA LYS A 16 -7.53 6.51 -1.77
C LYS A 16 -8.75 5.71 -2.19
N ALA A 17 -9.70 5.47 -1.29
CA ALA A 17 -10.99 4.86 -1.63
C ALA A 17 -12.16 5.77 -1.24
N PHE A 18 -13.24 5.70 -2.00
CA PHE A 18 -14.43 6.52 -1.81
C PHE A 18 -15.64 5.88 -2.51
N VAL A 19 -16.82 6.45 -2.25
CA VAL A 19 -18.08 5.94 -2.80
C VAL A 19 -18.70 6.86 -3.84
N GLU A 20 -19.40 6.25 -4.79
CA GLU A 20 -20.38 6.92 -5.65
C GLU A 20 -21.70 6.14 -5.62
N GLY A 21 -22.62 6.60 -4.77
CA GLY A 21 -23.86 5.86 -4.49
C GLY A 21 -23.55 4.56 -3.74
N CYS A 22 -23.80 3.42 -4.39
CA CYS A 22 -23.45 2.10 -3.84
C CYS A 22 -22.15 1.53 -4.44
N LEU A 23 -21.45 2.28 -5.30
CA LEU A 23 -20.20 1.83 -5.89
C LEU A 23 -19.03 2.18 -4.97
N VAL A 24 -18.16 1.20 -4.76
CA VAL A 24 -16.89 1.38 -4.05
C VAL A 24 -15.79 1.54 -5.08
N ILE A 25 -15.05 2.63 -4.96
CA ILE A 25 -14.09 3.08 -5.96
C ILE A 25 -12.78 3.37 -5.25
N PHE A 26 -11.66 3.02 -5.88
CA PHE A 26 -10.36 3.45 -5.41
C PHE A 26 -9.54 4.10 -6.52
N ILE A 27 -8.62 4.97 -6.13
CA ILE A 27 -7.61 5.54 -7.00
C ILE A 27 -6.26 4.96 -6.59
N ASP A 28 -5.57 4.34 -7.54
CA ASP A 28 -4.26 3.75 -7.31
C ASP A 28 -3.14 4.81 -7.22
N GLU A 29 -1.92 4.35 -6.93
CA GLU A 29 -0.72 5.20 -6.83
C GLU A 29 -0.38 5.94 -8.14
N LYS A 30 -0.95 5.53 -9.29
CA LYS A 30 -0.77 6.18 -10.60
C LYS A 30 -1.88 7.19 -10.90
N GLY A 31 -2.80 7.42 -9.96
CA GLY A 31 -3.95 8.30 -10.15
C GLY A 31 -5.07 7.66 -10.98
N LYS A 32 -4.99 6.36 -11.29
CA LYS A 32 -6.03 5.68 -12.08
C LYS A 32 -7.17 5.25 -11.16
N ARG A 33 -8.39 5.61 -11.58
CA ARG A 33 -9.64 5.23 -10.93
C ARG A 33 -10.04 3.82 -11.33
N ASN A 34 -10.35 2.99 -10.35
CA ASN A 34 -10.77 1.60 -10.51
C ASN A 34 -12.02 1.34 -9.65
N VAL A 35 -12.95 0.56 -10.18
CA VAL A 35 -14.12 0.09 -9.43
C VAL A 35 -13.71 -1.16 -8.66
N TRP A 36 -13.87 -1.13 -7.34
CA TRP A 36 -13.66 -2.31 -6.50
C TRP A 36 -14.87 -3.23 -6.58
N GLY A 37 -16.06 -2.67 -6.35
CA GLY A 37 -17.29 -3.44 -6.25
C GLY A 37 -18.52 -2.56 -6.06
N ARG A 38 -19.65 -3.20 -5.80
CA ARG A 38 -20.92 -2.55 -5.52
C ARG A 38 -21.56 -3.19 -4.29
N GLU A 39 -21.89 -2.37 -3.31
CA GLU A 39 -22.61 -2.81 -2.12
C GLU A 39 -24.12 -2.70 -2.27
N ALA A 40 -24.84 -3.34 -1.35
CA ALA A 40 -26.29 -3.35 -1.34
C ALA A 40 -26.88 -1.96 -1.07
N ASN A 41 -26.20 -1.13 -0.28
CA ASN A 41 -26.65 0.21 0.08
C ASN A 41 -25.47 1.18 0.27
N PRO A 42 -25.73 2.50 0.27
CA PRO A 42 -24.65 3.51 0.35
C PRO A 42 -23.88 3.52 1.68
N LEU A 43 -24.52 3.13 2.79
CA LEU A 43 -23.85 3.10 4.11
C LEU A 43 -22.80 1.99 4.14
N THR A 44 -23.17 0.78 3.72
CA THR A 44 -22.24 -0.35 3.60
C THR A 44 -21.14 -0.04 2.58
N ALA A 45 -21.46 0.61 1.46
CA ALA A 45 -20.42 1.06 0.51
C ALA A 45 -19.40 2.00 1.17
N GLN A 46 -19.84 2.89 2.05
CA GLN A 46 -18.97 3.84 2.73
C GLN A 46 -18.05 3.12 3.72
N GLU A 47 -18.60 2.21 4.54
CA GLU A 47 -17.83 1.39 5.46
C GLU A 47 -16.76 0.56 4.71
N THR A 48 -17.16 -0.12 3.63
CA THR A 48 -16.23 -0.88 2.78
C THR A 48 -15.15 0.00 2.15
N ALA A 49 -15.49 1.21 1.70
CA ALA A 49 -14.49 2.14 1.15
C ALA A 49 -13.46 2.57 2.21
N GLU A 50 -13.88 2.81 3.44
CA GLU A 50 -12.98 3.17 4.55
C GLU A 50 -12.03 2.02 4.91
N GLU A 51 -12.55 0.79 4.99
CA GLU A 51 -11.74 -0.41 5.23
C GLU A 51 -10.69 -0.63 4.13
N ILE A 52 -11.10 -0.51 2.87
CA ILE A 52 -10.20 -0.61 1.72
C ILE A 52 -9.12 0.48 1.78
N GLU A 53 -9.49 1.73 2.06
CA GLU A 53 -8.51 2.82 2.18
C GLU A 53 -7.48 2.52 3.27
N GLN A 54 -7.93 2.03 4.44
CA GLN A 54 -7.05 1.67 5.54
C GLN A 54 -6.12 0.51 5.17
N GLY A 55 -6.64 -0.52 4.50
CA GLY A 55 -5.85 -1.66 4.01
C GLY A 55 -4.78 -1.21 3.01
N LEU A 56 -5.16 -0.41 2.01
CA LEU A 56 -4.26 0.11 0.99
C LEU A 56 -3.15 1.00 1.59
N ARG A 57 -3.49 1.84 2.58
CA ARG A 57 -2.50 2.64 3.33
C ARG A 57 -1.54 1.77 4.14
N SER A 58 -2.04 0.71 4.77
CA SER A 58 -1.21 -0.23 5.54
C SER A 58 -0.22 -0.94 4.64
N ILE A 59 -0.64 -1.38 3.45
CA ILE A 59 0.23 -1.97 2.42
C ILE A 59 1.29 -0.97 1.97
N ARG A 60 0.91 0.28 1.67
CA ARG A 60 1.86 1.34 1.28
C ARG A 60 2.90 1.60 2.36
N HIS A 61 2.48 1.67 3.63
CA HIS A 61 3.39 1.84 4.76
C HIS A 61 4.36 0.65 4.89
N ALA A 62 3.87 -0.59 4.81
CA ALA A 62 4.70 -1.79 4.87
C ALA A 62 5.73 -1.82 3.73
N ARG A 63 5.30 -1.51 2.50
CA ARG A 63 6.18 -1.43 1.32
C ARG A 63 7.28 -0.39 1.52
N ARG A 64 6.96 0.81 2.02
CA ARG A 64 7.95 1.86 2.31
C ARG A 64 8.99 1.36 3.33
N ARG A 65 8.55 0.76 4.43
CA ARG A 65 9.43 0.24 5.48
C ARG A 65 10.37 -0.85 4.97
N LEU A 66 9.89 -1.73 4.08
CA LEU A 66 10.71 -2.77 3.47
C LEU A 66 11.80 -2.16 2.57
N VAL A 67 11.46 -1.15 1.76
CA VAL A 67 12.45 -0.45 0.92
C VAL A 67 13.49 0.25 1.78
N GLU A 68 13.08 0.99 2.80
CA GLU A 68 14.00 1.68 3.74
C GLU A 68 14.96 0.68 4.43
N ALA A 69 14.44 -0.48 4.84
CA ALA A 69 15.24 -1.53 5.46
C ALA A 69 16.26 -2.11 4.47
N ILE A 70 15.85 -2.41 3.24
CA ILE A 70 16.74 -2.90 2.19
C ILE A 70 17.83 -1.87 1.89
N GLU A 71 17.48 -0.60 1.63
CA GLU A 71 18.45 0.46 1.36
C GLU A 71 19.48 0.62 2.51
N THR A 72 19.02 0.51 3.75
CA THR A 72 19.89 0.56 4.93
C THR A 72 20.87 -0.62 4.93
N THR A 73 20.38 -1.84 4.71
CA THR A 73 21.23 -3.04 4.64
C THR A 73 22.24 -2.96 3.50
N ILE A 74 21.86 -2.44 2.33
CA ILE A 74 22.78 -2.25 1.20
C ILE A 74 23.93 -1.30 1.60
N ARG A 75 23.58 -0.17 2.22
CA ARG A 75 24.57 0.82 2.66
C ARG A 75 25.52 0.23 3.70
N GLU A 76 24.99 -0.45 4.71
CA GLU A 76 25.79 -1.12 5.74
C GLU A 76 26.73 -2.16 5.13
N LEU A 77 26.25 -2.95 4.18
CA LEU A 77 27.08 -3.94 3.52
C LEU A 77 28.12 -3.32 2.58
N GLY A 78 27.88 -2.15 2.00
CA GLY A 78 28.87 -1.40 1.21
C GLY A 78 29.94 -0.70 2.06
N GLU A 79 29.67 -0.47 3.35
CA GLU A 79 30.69 -0.05 4.33
C GLU A 79 31.62 -1.20 4.72
N VAL A 80 31.15 -2.44 4.56
CA VAL A 80 32.00 -3.62 4.56
C VAL A 80 32.61 -3.72 3.16
N ASP A 81 33.92 -3.98 3.03
CA ASP A 81 34.65 -4.01 1.75
C ASP A 81 34.29 -5.26 0.90
N ILE A 82 32.98 -5.49 0.72
CA ILE A 82 32.39 -6.60 -0.01
C ILE A 82 32.28 -6.18 -1.48
N PRO A 83 32.72 -7.03 -2.43
CA PRO A 83 32.57 -6.76 -3.86
C PRO A 83 31.11 -6.45 -4.23
N GLU A 84 30.89 -5.31 -4.87
CA GLU A 84 29.56 -4.78 -5.23
C GLU A 84 28.71 -5.80 -6.03
N GLY A 85 29.35 -6.66 -6.83
CA GLY A 85 28.66 -7.73 -7.57
C GLY A 85 27.97 -8.78 -6.68
N LEU A 86 28.62 -9.20 -5.58
CA LEU A 86 28.05 -10.15 -4.62
C LEU A 86 26.91 -9.52 -3.81
N LEU A 87 27.01 -8.22 -3.59
CA LEU A 87 25.97 -7.43 -2.94
C LEU A 87 24.70 -7.38 -3.77
N ILE A 88 24.83 -6.99 -5.03
CA ILE A 88 23.70 -6.88 -5.96
C ILE A 88 22.99 -8.23 -6.10
N GLU A 89 23.73 -9.34 -6.26
CA GLU A 89 23.13 -10.68 -6.32
C GLU A 89 22.32 -11.01 -5.05
N SER A 90 22.90 -10.79 -3.87
CA SER A 90 22.24 -11.07 -2.59
C SER A 90 20.98 -10.22 -2.37
N ILE A 91 21.02 -8.95 -2.76
CA ILE A 91 19.87 -8.02 -2.67
C ILE A 91 18.77 -8.44 -3.65
N CYS A 92 19.14 -8.81 -4.88
CA CYS A 92 18.19 -9.28 -5.88
C CYS A 92 17.52 -10.58 -5.42
N GLU A 93 18.26 -11.54 -4.86
CA GLU A 93 17.68 -12.76 -4.28
C GLU A 93 16.72 -12.46 -3.13
N ALA A 94 17.10 -11.56 -2.22
CA ALA A 94 16.23 -11.14 -1.11
C ALA A 94 14.95 -10.48 -1.62
N TYR A 95 15.06 -9.57 -2.60
CA TYR A 95 13.91 -8.92 -3.23
C TYR A 95 12.96 -9.93 -3.89
N TRP A 96 13.49 -10.88 -4.65
CA TRP A 96 12.71 -11.93 -5.30
C TRP A 96 12.03 -12.85 -4.27
N SER A 97 12.73 -13.21 -3.20
CA SER A 97 12.19 -14.02 -2.11
C SER A 97 11.02 -13.32 -1.40
N ILE A 98 11.13 -12.01 -1.18
CA ILE A 98 10.04 -11.18 -0.62
C ILE A 98 8.88 -11.12 -1.61
N GLN A 99 9.13 -10.85 -2.90
CA GLN A 99 8.08 -10.80 -3.92
C GLN A 99 7.33 -12.14 -4.06
N MET A 100 8.01 -13.28 -3.98
CA MET A 100 7.39 -14.59 -4.08
C MET A 100 6.55 -14.95 -2.85
N LYS A 101 6.92 -14.45 -1.66
CA LYS A 101 6.21 -14.73 -0.40
C LYS A 101 5.06 -13.77 -0.12
N LEU A 102 5.11 -12.56 -0.68
CA LEU A 102 4.08 -11.52 -0.52
C LEU A 102 2.67 -11.98 -0.91
N PRO A 103 2.44 -12.66 -2.05
CA PRO A 103 1.13 -13.18 -2.42
C PRO A 103 0.55 -14.15 -1.39
N GLY A 104 1.35 -15.10 -0.89
CA GLY A 104 0.91 -16.05 0.15
C GLY A 104 0.61 -15.37 1.48
N LEU A 105 1.32 -14.29 1.81
CA LEU A 105 1.03 -13.48 2.99
C LEU A 105 -0.31 -12.73 2.83
N VAL A 106 -0.61 -12.23 1.63
CA VAL A 106 -1.89 -11.61 1.30
C VAL A 106 -3.03 -12.63 1.36
N GLU A 107 -2.85 -13.83 0.82
CA GLU A 107 -3.83 -14.93 0.93
C GLU A 107 -4.12 -15.28 2.39
N SER A 108 -3.09 -15.44 3.23
CA SER A 108 -3.26 -15.71 4.67
C SER A 108 -3.99 -14.58 5.41
N LEU A 109 -3.80 -13.33 5.01
CA LEU A 109 -4.52 -12.19 5.58
C LEU A 109 -5.99 -12.17 5.13
N VAL A 110 -6.27 -12.51 3.88
CA VAL A 110 -7.64 -12.64 3.35
C VAL A 110 -8.39 -13.80 4.01
N GLU A 111 -7.71 -14.93 4.24
CA GLU A 111 -8.28 -16.07 4.99
C GLU A 111 -8.56 -15.73 6.45
N ALA A 112 -7.70 -14.95 7.11
CA ALA A 112 -7.92 -14.52 8.48
C ALA A 112 -9.11 -13.57 8.62
N ASP A 113 -9.35 -12.73 7.60
CA ASP A 113 -10.49 -11.81 7.56
C ASP A 113 -11.82 -12.51 7.22
N SER A 114 -11.78 -13.51 6.33
CA SER A 114 -12.96 -14.31 5.95
C SER A 114 -13.50 -15.21 7.06
N ASN A 115 -12.72 -15.43 8.12
CA ASN A 115 -13.07 -16.27 9.27
C ASN A 115 -13.54 -15.46 10.51
N ARG A 116 -13.74 -14.15 10.36
CA ARG A 116 -14.37 -13.27 11.38
C ARG A 116 -15.87 -13.16 11.19
#